data_AF-A0A4R1IBC1-F1
#
_entry.id   AF-A0A4R1IBC1-F1
#
_cell.length_a   1.000
_cell.length_b   1.000
_cell.length_c   1.000
_cell.angle_alpha   90.00
_cell.angle_beta   90.00
_cell.angle_gamma   90.00
#
_symmetry.space_group_name_H-M   'P 1'
#
loop_
_entity.id
_entity.type
_entity.pdbx_description
1 polymer ?
#
loop_
_entity_poly.entity_id
_entity_poly.type
_entity_poly.pdbx_seq_one_letter_code
_entity_poly.pdbx_strand_id
1 'polypeptide(L)'
;MTRRADAVLARRTELEARRRRLAAGPRSDVGTVLALARLACADRLAGDLAVIRADALARIERARPAELPALHRRLESELAAVGGRLDRTFDEQTGPPLRRLAAGLCPGAVILPLDASTTGPDVLRAAAVDAPARRSFLADPRLIGALAGIPVLAAHGIGLAAALVAAGLVLLAGCVARIRTVDRERARLVEHVTRSVASATAAGEREIARRLIRTEAAVVAALDRAARARAEPVAV
;
A
#
# COMPACT_ATOMS: atom_id res chain seq x y z
N MET A 1 -64.31 21.08 10.02
CA MET A 1 -63.80 20.13 8.99
C MET A 1 -62.29 20.24 8.73
N THR A 2 -61.57 21.14 9.39
CA THR A 2 -60.14 21.44 9.16
C THR A 2 -59.16 20.35 9.65
N ARG A 3 -59.39 19.77 10.84
CA ARG A 3 -58.50 18.73 11.40
C ARG A 3 -58.26 17.50 10.52
N ARG A 4 -59.26 17.09 9.72
CA ARG A 4 -59.13 15.93 8.82
C ARG A 4 -58.29 16.27 7.59
N ALA A 5 -58.40 17.50 7.07
CA ALA A 5 -57.60 17.98 5.96
C ALA A 5 -56.12 18.14 6.36
N ASP A 6 -55.86 18.61 7.58
CA ASP A 6 -54.51 18.75 8.13
C ASP A 6 -53.83 17.39 8.34
N ALA A 7 -54.56 16.40 8.85
CA ALA A 7 -54.06 15.04 9.02
C ALA A 7 -53.74 14.36 7.68
N VAL A 8 -54.55 14.61 6.65
CA VAL A 8 -54.32 14.08 5.29
C VAL A 8 -53.10 14.74 4.64
N LEU A 9 -52.91 16.05 4.81
CA LEU A 9 -51.73 16.77 4.32
C LEU A 9 -50.46 16.30 5.03
N ALA A 10 -50.49 16.14 6.36
CA ALA A 10 -49.38 15.59 7.13
C ALA A 10 -49.03 14.16 6.70
N ARG A 11 -50.03 13.32 6.44
CA ARG A 11 -49.80 11.96 5.95
C ARG A 11 -49.25 11.94 4.54
N ARG A 12 -49.70 12.86 3.68
CA ARG A 12 -49.22 12.99 2.31
C ARG A 12 -47.78 13.49 2.26
N THR A 13 -47.40 14.47 3.07
CA THR A 13 -46.01 14.95 3.17
C THR A 13 -45.09 13.88 3.76
N GLU A 14 -45.56 13.10 4.74
CA GLU A 14 -44.84 11.95 5.27
C GLU A 14 -44.63 10.86 4.19
N LEU A 15 -45.66 10.55 3.40
CA LEU A 15 -45.59 9.57 2.30
C LEU A 15 -44.73 10.07 1.15
N GLU A 16 -44.76 11.35 0.80
CA GLU A 16 -43.89 11.95 -0.20
C GLU A 16 -42.43 12.00 0.28
N ALA A 17 -42.18 12.27 1.55
CA ALA A 17 -40.85 12.18 2.15
C ALA A 17 -40.34 10.73 2.18
N ARG A 18 -41.21 9.76 2.51
CA ARG A 18 -40.92 8.32 2.39
C ARG A 18 -40.63 7.93 0.95
N ARG A 19 -41.43 8.39 -0.01
CA ARG A 19 -41.27 8.13 -1.44
C ARG A 19 -39.99 8.76 -1.98
N ARG A 20 -39.59 9.95 -1.53
CA ARG A 20 -38.30 10.59 -1.87
C ARG A 20 -37.10 9.83 -1.28
N ARG A 21 -37.20 9.35 -0.03
CA ARG A 21 -36.17 8.47 0.57
C ARG A 21 -36.07 7.13 -0.16
N LEU A 22 -37.20 6.57 -0.59
CA LEU A 22 -37.25 5.37 -1.43
C LEU A 22 -36.76 5.62 -2.87
N ALA A 23 -36.93 6.83 -3.41
CA ALA A 23 -36.50 7.23 -4.75
C ALA A 23 -35.01 7.62 -4.84
N ALA A 24 -34.42 8.17 -3.78
CA ALA A 24 -32.97 8.23 -3.62
C ALA A 24 -32.38 6.82 -3.40
N GLY A 25 -33.15 5.95 -2.75
CA GLY A 25 -32.96 4.50 -2.77
C GLY A 25 -31.80 4.00 -1.92
N PRO A 26 -31.90 2.78 -1.36
CA PRO A 26 -30.86 2.17 -0.53
C PRO A 26 -29.51 1.99 -1.25
N ARG A 27 -29.51 2.04 -2.58
CA ARG A 27 -28.29 2.02 -3.41
C ARG A 27 -27.48 3.30 -3.29
N SER A 28 -28.10 4.48 -3.17
CA SER A 28 -27.35 5.74 -3.00
C SER A 28 -26.71 5.86 -1.62
N ASP A 29 -27.39 5.36 -0.58
CA ASP A 29 -26.85 5.33 0.79
C ASP A 29 -25.66 4.37 0.87
N VAL A 30 -25.74 3.18 0.25
CA VAL A 30 -24.61 2.24 0.12
C VAL A 30 -23.45 2.89 -0.65
N GLY A 31 -23.73 3.54 -1.78
CA GLY A 31 -22.73 4.26 -2.56
C GLY A 31 -22.03 5.37 -1.75
N THR A 32 -22.78 6.09 -0.91
CA THR A 32 -22.24 7.13 -0.03
C THR A 32 -21.30 6.54 1.03
N VAL A 33 -21.72 5.45 1.69
CA VAL A 33 -20.87 4.76 2.68
C VAL A 33 -19.59 4.23 2.04
N LEU A 34 -19.67 3.63 0.85
CA LEU A 34 -18.52 3.09 0.15
C LEU A 34 -17.58 4.20 -0.37
N ALA A 35 -18.12 5.35 -0.78
CA ALA A 35 -17.32 6.52 -1.15
C ALA A 35 -16.53 7.09 0.04
N LEU A 36 -17.16 7.18 1.22
CA LEU A 36 -16.48 7.59 2.45
C LEU A 36 -15.42 6.57 2.87
N ALA A 37 -15.73 5.28 2.79
CA ALA A 37 -14.76 4.23 3.07
C ALA A 37 -13.56 4.28 2.10
N ARG A 38 -13.80 4.58 0.82
CA ARG A 38 -12.73 4.78 -0.17
C ARG A 38 -11.78 5.89 0.24
N LEU A 39 -12.32 7.06 0.60
CA LEU A 39 -11.53 8.22 1.00
C LEU A 39 -10.70 7.90 2.25
N ALA A 40 -11.32 7.35 3.29
CA ALA A 40 -10.63 6.98 4.52
C ALA A 40 -9.50 5.94 4.28
N CYS A 41 -9.75 4.93 3.45
CA CYS A 41 -8.75 3.92 3.10
C CYS A 41 -7.60 4.51 2.26
N ALA A 42 -7.92 5.37 1.29
CA ALA A 42 -6.92 6.02 0.43
C ALA A 42 -6.03 6.98 1.24
N ASP A 43 -6.63 7.79 2.12
CA ASP A 43 -5.89 8.71 3.00
C ASP A 43 -4.98 7.93 3.95
N ARG A 44 -5.47 6.83 4.53
CA ARG A 44 -4.66 6.00 5.42
C ARG A 44 -3.51 5.32 4.69
N LEU A 45 -3.77 4.78 3.50
CA LEU A 45 -2.74 4.17 2.64
C LEU A 45 -1.66 5.19 2.28
N ALA A 46 -2.06 6.38 1.83
CA ALA A 46 -1.14 7.44 1.45
C ALA A 46 -0.30 7.90 2.65
N GLY A 47 -0.92 8.06 3.83
CA GLY A 47 -0.22 8.42 5.06
C GLY A 47 0.81 7.37 5.48
N ASP A 48 0.41 6.10 5.54
CA ASP A 48 1.30 4.99 5.92
C ASP A 48 2.49 4.86 4.96
N LEU A 49 2.26 4.97 3.65
CA LEU A 49 3.31 4.89 2.63
C LEU A 49 4.24 6.11 2.64
N ALA A 50 3.71 7.30 2.92
CA ALA A 50 4.52 8.52 3.08
C ALA A 50 5.48 8.41 4.27
N VAL A 51 5.00 7.87 5.40
CA VAL A 51 5.82 7.61 6.59
C VAL A 51 6.92 6.60 6.26
N ILE A 52 6.58 5.46 5.63
CA ILE A 52 7.57 4.45 5.25
C ILE A 52 8.63 5.03 4.32
N ARG A 53 8.22 5.84 3.34
CA ARG A 53 9.16 6.51 2.42
C ARG A 53 10.12 7.41 3.20
N ALA A 54 9.60 8.29 4.05
CA ALA A 54 10.42 9.22 4.81
C ALA A 54 11.41 8.48 5.73
N ASP A 55 10.92 7.46 6.44
CA ASP A 55 11.73 6.60 7.31
C ASP A 55 12.83 5.86 6.54
N ALA A 56 12.48 5.26 5.41
CA ALA A 56 13.43 4.50 4.59
C ALA A 56 14.54 5.41 4.04
N LEU A 57 14.19 6.61 3.55
CA LEU A 57 15.17 7.58 3.06
C LEU A 57 16.10 8.06 4.17
N ALA A 58 15.55 8.40 5.35
CA ALA A 58 16.34 8.80 6.50
C ALA A 58 17.28 7.69 7.00
N ARG A 59 16.87 6.41 6.87
CA ARG A 59 17.73 5.26 7.19
C ARG A 59 18.83 5.07 6.15
N ILE A 60 18.53 5.19 4.86
CA ILE A 60 19.54 5.08 3.79
C ILE A 60 20.63 6.14 3.96
N GLU A 61 20.26 7.36 4.32
CA GLU A 61 21.19 8.46 4.55
C GLU A 61 22.20 8.15 5.68
N ARG A 62 21.71 7.55 6.77
CA ARG A 62 22.52 7.24 7.97
C ARG A 62 23.18 5.87 7.95
N ALA A 63 22.74 4.96 7.07
CA ALA A 63 23.16 3.57 7.09
C ALA A 63 24.62 3.37 6.69
N ARG A 64 25.29 2.46 7.39
CA ARG A 64 26.63 2.00 6.99
C ARG A 64 26.53 1.12 5.74
N PRO A 65 27.60 1.00 4.92
CA PRO A 65 27.56 0.18 3.71
C PRO A 65 27.14 -1.28 3.94
N ALA A 66 27.50 -1.86 5.08
CA ALA A 66 27.14 -3.23 5.45
C ALA A 66 25.63 -3.42 5.77
N GLU A 67 24.91 -2.34 6.09
CA GLU A 67 23.50 -2.37 6.49
C GLU A 67 22.54 -2.19 5.30
N LEU A 68 23.05 -1.68 4.17
CA LEU A 68 22.28 -1.42 2.95
C LEU A 68 21.46 -2.64 2.45
N PRO A 69 21.97 -3.89 2.49
CA PRO A 69 21.18 -5.06 2.08
C PRO A 69 20.02 -5.38 3.05
N ALA A 70 20.17 -5.08 4.34
CA ALA A 70 19.12 -5.33 5.33
C ALA A 70 17.94 -4.36 5.17
N LEU A 71 18.20 -3.14 4.68
CA LEU A 71 17.16 -2.14 4.42
C LEU A 71 16.17 -2.59 3.35
N HIS A 72 16.61 -3.32 2.33
CA HIS A 72 15.72 -3.83 1.28
C HIS A 72 14.68 -4.81 1.82
N ARG A 73 15.13 -5.82 2.58
CA ARG A 73 14.23 -6.79 3.23
C ARG A 73 13.26 -6.14 4.20
N ARG A 74 13.70 -5.10 4.90
CA ARG A 74 12.87 -4.34 5.83
C ARG A 74 11.79 -3.53 5.12
N LEU A 75 12.11 -2.91 3.98
CA LEU A 75 11.12 -2.22 3.16
C LEU A 75 10.01 -3.18 2.71
N GLU A 76 10.36 -4.38 2.25
CA GLU A 76 9.37 -5.39 1.87
C GLU A 76 8.44 -5.77 3.03
N SER A 77 8.99 -5.97 4.23
CA SER A 77 8.18 -6.32 5.40
C SER A 77 7.29 -5.15 5.85
N GLU A 78 7.77 -3.91 5.74
CA GLU A 78 6.99 -2.71 6.05
C GLU A 78 5.84 -2.52 5.06
N LEU A 79 6.07 -2.73 3.75
CA LEU A 79 5.03 -2.71 2.72
C LEU A 79 4.00 -3.83 2.91
N ALA A 80 4.43 -5.04 3.27
CA ALA A 80 3.53 -6.14 3.62
C ALA A 80 2.63 -5.79 4.83
N ALA A 81 3.20 -5.12 5.84
CA ALA A 81 2.45 -4.68 7.01
C ALA A 81 1.41 -3.58 6.67
N VAL A 82 1.69 -2.72 5.69
CA VAL A 82 0.68 -1.75 5.17
C VAL A 82 -0.51 -2.50 4.58
N GLY A 83 -0.27 -3.58 3.83
CA GLY A 83 -1.34 -4.40 3.25
C GLY A 83 -2.30 -4.92 4.33
N GLY A 84 -1.75 -5.51 5.40
CA GLY A 84 -2.57 -5.99 6.51
C GLY A 84 -3.28 -4.88 7.30
N ARG A 85 -2.75 -3.65 7.34
CA ARG A 85 -3.44 -2.49 7.92
C ARG A 85 -4.55 -1.96 7.03
N LEU A 86 -4.33 -1.96 5.71
CA LEU A 86 -5.34 -1.58 4.72
C LEU A 86 -6.55 -2.51 4.81
N ASP A 87 -6.32 -3.82 4.96
CA ASP A 87 -7.38 -4.81 5.15
C ASP A 87 -8.27 -4.48 6.35
N ARG A 88 -7.66 -4.29 7.53
CA ARG A 88 -8.39 -3.94 8.75
C ARG A 88 -9.12 -2.62 8.62
N THR A 89 -8.46 -1.61 8.04
CA THR A 89 -9.07 -0.30 7.84
C THR A 89 -10.30 -0.42 6.94
N PHE A 90 -10.23 -1.20 5.87
CA PHE A 90 -11.37 -1.44 5.00
C PHE A 90 -12.54 -2.07 5.75
N ASP A 91 -12.29 -3.11 6.55
CA ASP A 91 -13.32 -3.81 7.32
C ASP A 91 -13.96 -2.90 8.38
N GLU A 92 -13.16 -2.08 9.05
CA GLU A 92 -13.60 -1.10 10.05
C GLU A 92 -14.45 0.02 9.42
N GLN A 93 -14.10 0.47 8.21
CA GLN A 93 -14.80 1.56 7.53
C GLN A 93 -16.06 1.09 6.77
N THR A 94 -16.12 -0.16 6.34
CA THR A 94 -17.27 -0.68 5.57
C THR A 94 -18.24 -1.48 6.45
N GLY A 95 -17.74 -2.34 7.34
CA GLY A 95 -18.56 -3.32 8.04
C GLY A 95 -19.62 -2.74 8.97
N PRO A 96 -19.27 -1.92 9.98
CA PRO A 96 -20.24 -1.33 10.90
C PRO A 96 -21.25 -0.39 10.22
N PRO A 97 -20.86 0.55 9.33
CA PRO A 97 -21.81 1.41 8.63
C PRO A 97 -22.81 0.63 7.78
N LEU A 98 -22.36 -0.35 7.00
CA LEU A 98 -23.25 -1.17 6.16
C LEU A 98 -24.22 -2.01 7.01
N ARG A 99 -23.76 -2.56 8.15
CA ARG A 99 -24.63 -3.27 9.09
C ARG A 99 -25.72 -2.36 9.68
N ARG A 100 -25.39 -1.11 10.05
CA ARG A 100 -26.37 -0.12 10.50
C ARG A 100 -27.39 0.23 9.41
N LEU A 101 -26.92 0.38 8.18
CA LEU A 101 -27.74 0.68 7.01
C LEU A 101 -28.73 -0.47 6.73
N ALA A 102 -28.26 -1.71 6.72
CA ALA A 102 -29.10 -2.89 6.55
C ALA A 102 -30.13 -3.04 7.67
N ALA A 103 -29.74 -2.82 8.93
CA ALA A 103 -30.69 -2.86 10.06
C ALA A 103 -31.81 -1.80 9.93
N GLY A 104 -31.49 -0.61 9.42
CA GLY A 104 -32.47 0.45 9.19
C GLY A 104 -33.43 0.18 8.03
N LEU A 105 -32.95 -0.46 6.96
CA LEU A 105 -33.75 -0.79 5.77
C LEU A 105 -34.57 -2.08 5.95
N CYS A 106 -33.95 -3.08 6.58
CA CYS A 106 -34.50 -4.41 6.77
C CYS A 106 -34.44 -4.80 8.25
N PRO A 107 -35.42 -4.35 9.08
CA PRO A 107 -35.62 -4.93 10.40
C PRO A 107 -35.95 -6.42 10.26
N GLY A 108 -34.99 -7.28 10.60
CA GLY A 108 -34.96 -8.72 10.32
C GLY A 108 -33.59 -9.09 9.78
N ALA A 109 -32.83 -9.89 10.53
CA ALA A 109 -31.39 -10.11 10.37
C ALA A 109 -30.95 -10.43 8.93
N VAL A 110 -30.60 -9.40 8.15
CA VAL A 110 -29.89 -9.57 6.87
C VAL A 110 -28.43 -9.85 7.21
N ILE A 111 -27.99 -11.09 6.99
CA ILE A 111 -26.57 -11.42 6.99
C ILE A 111 -25.99 -10.78 5.73
N LEU A 112 -25.34 -9.63 5.88
CA LEU A 112 -24.61 -9.01 4.79
C LEU A 112 -23.35 -9.86 4.50
N PRO A 113 -23.14 -10.29 3.25
CA PRO A 113 -21.88 -10.88 2.83
C PRO A 113 -20.82 -9.78 2.78
N LEU A 114 -20.24 -9.48 3.94
CA LEU A 114 -19.00 -8.73 4.01
C LEU A 114 -17.89 -9.74 3.73
N ASP A 115 -17.16 -9.54 2.63
CA ASP A 115 -16.01 -10.39 2.27
C ASP A 115 -15.05 -10.45 3.47
N ALA A 116 -14.92 -11.62 4.10
CA ALA A 116 -13.79 -11.89 4.99
C ALA A 116 -12.58 -12.14 4.08
N SER A 117 -11.69 -11.14 3.97
CA SER A 117 -10.55 -11.21 3.06
C SER A 117 -9.63 -12.41 3.37
N THR A 118 -9.34 -13.21 2.34
CA THR A 118 -8.20 -14.14 2.26
C THR A 118 -7.07 -13.64 1.37
N THR A 119 -7.13 -12.40 0.88
CA THR A 119 -6.03 -11.77 0.15
C THR A 119 -5.04 -11.18 1.13
N GLY A 120 -4.02 -11.98 1.45
CA GLY A 120 -2.92 -11.63 2.34
C GLY A 120 -1.94 -10.60 1.76
N PRO A 121 -0.83 -10.34 2.49
CA PRO A 121 0.18 -9.29 2.24
C PRO A 121 0.89 -9.29 0.87
N ASP A 122 0.49 -10.13 -0.08
CA ASP A 122 1.21 -10.40 -1.31
C ASP A 122 1.03 -9.33 -2.40
N VAL A 123 -0.07 -8.58 -2.41
CA VAL A 123 -0.34 -7.60 -3.48
C VAL A 123 0.65 -6.43 -3.44
N LEU A 124 0.95 -5.91 -2.25
CA LEU A 124 1.94 -4.83 -2.08
C LEU A 124 3.37 -5.37 -2.13
N ARG A 125 3.57 -6.64 -1.77
CA ARG A 125 4.88 -7.31 -1.85
C ARG A 125 5.28 -7.58 -3.30
N ALA A 126 4.37 -8.08 -4.13
CA ALA A 126 4.61 -8.32 -5.56
C ALA A 126 4.92 -7.02 -6.32
N ALA A 127 4.40 -5.88 -5.87
CA ALA A 127 4.72 -4.57 -6.43
C ALA A 127 6.15 -4.08 -6.09
N ALA A 128 6.80 -4.67 -5.09
CA ALA A 128 8.16 -4.32 -4.65
C ALA A 128 9.26 -5.18 -5.27
N VAL A 129 8.91 -6.30 -5.92
CA VAL A 129 9.90 -7.23 -6.50
C VAL A 129 10.34 -6.77 -7.88
N ASP A 130 11.35 -5.91 -7.88
CA ASP A 130 12.34 -5.77 -8.96
C ASP A 130 13.68 -5.40 -8.31
N ALA A 131 14.30 -6.41 -7.69
CA ALA A 131 15.65 -6.28 -7.13
C ALA A 131 16.66 -6.61 -8.24
N PRO A 132 17.61 -5.72 -8.58
CA PRO A 132 18.68 -6.10 -9.50
C PRO A 132 19.53 -7.19 -8.86
N ALA A 133 19.70 -8.31 -9.56
CA ALA A 133 20.61 -9.38 -9.20
C ALA A 133 22.01 -8.80 -8.90
N ARG A 134 22.43 -8.84 -7.63
CA ARG A 134 23.75 -8.34 -7.21
C ARG A 134 24.81 -9.36 -7.63
N ARG A 135 25.73 -8.93 -8.51
CA ARG A 135 27.07 -9.51 -8.60
C ARG A 135 27.88 -9.03 -7.39
N SER A 136 28.34 -9.96 -6.59
CA SER A 136 29.23 -9.76 -5.45
C SER A 136 30.61 -9.28 -5.93
N PHE A 137 30.92 -8.00 -5.67
CA PHE A 137 32.17 -7.34 -6.10
C PHE A 137 33.39 -7.69 -5.24
N LEU A 138 33.23 -8.42 -4.15
CA LEU A 138 34.36 -8.97 -3.37
C LEU A 138 35.14 -10.05 -4.16
N ALA A 139 34.66 -10.42 -5.34
CA ALA A 139 35.31 -11.33 -6.27
C ALA A 139 35.75 -10.62 -7.57
N ASP A 140 36.06 -9.32 -7.56
CA ASP A 140 36.64 -8.66 -8.74
C ASP A 140 38.17 -8.92 -8.78
N PRO A 141 38.65 -9.87 -9.60
CA PRO A 141 40.05 -10.33 -9.60
C PRO A 141 41.04 -9.22 -9.97
N ARG A 142 40.55 -8.11 -10.54
CA ARG A 142 41.38 -6.97 -10.98
C ARG A 142 41.94 -6.15 -9.81
N LEU A 143 41.21 -6.06 -8.69
CA LEU A 143 41.69 -5.39 -7.48
C LEU A 143 42.74 -6.23 -6.74
N ILE A 144 42.63 -7.56 -6.82
CA ILE A 144 43.60 -8.50 -6.24
C ILE A 144 44.90 -8.49 -7.08
N GLY A 145 44.78 -8.42 -8.42
CA GLY A 145 45.93 -8.33 -9.33
C GLY A 145 46.74 -7.04 -9.17
N ALA A 146 46.09 -5.91 -8.90
CA ALA A 146 46.77 -4.62 -8.72
C ALA A 146 47.64 -4.57 -7.43
N LEU A 147 47.24 -5.28 -6.37
CA LEU A 147 48.02 -5.38 -5.12
C LEU A 147 49.20 -6.35 -5.24
N ALA A 148 49.11 -7.38 -6.09
CA ALA A 148 50.17 -8.35 -6.31
C ALA A 148 51.35 -7.82 -7.17
N GLY A 149 51.19 -6.70 -7.87
CA GLY A 149 52.23 -6.08 -8.72
C GLY A 149 53.22 -5.15 -8.00
N ILE A 150 52.92 -4.78 -6.75
CA ILE A 150 53.76 -3.88 -5.93
C ILE A 150 55.19 -4.42 -5.69
N PRO A 151 55.43 -5.71 -5.41
CA PRO A 151 56.80 -6.23 -5.24
C PRO A 151 57.62 -6.27 -6.55
N VAL A 152 56.97 -6.31 -7.73
CA VAL A 152 57.67 -6.39 -9.03
C VAL A 152 58.29 -5.04 -9.43
N LEU A 153 57.68 -3.93 -9.04
CA LEU A 153 58.18 -2.57 -9.30
C LEU A 153 59.39 -2.19 -8.43
N ALA A 154 59.52 -2.76 -7.22
CA ALA A 154 60.66 -2.55 -6.34
C ALA A 154 61.95 -3.22 -6.87
N ALA A 155 61.82 -4.28 -7.69
CA ALA A 155 62.96 -4.97 -8.30
C ALA A 155 63.60 -4.22 -9.48
N HIS A 156 62.95 -3.18 -10.02
CA HIS A 156 63.35 -2.48 -11.25
C HIS A 156 63.99 -1.10 -11.02
N GLY A 157 64.55 -0.84 -9.83
CA GLY A 157 65.36 0.37 -9.59
C GLY A 157 64.57 1.68 -9.39
N ILE A 158 63.25 1.59 -9.27
CA ILE A 158 62.40 2.72 -8.90
C ILE A 158 62.57 2.91 -7.38
N GLY A 159 63.28 3.95 -6.97
CA GLY A 159 63.60 4.20 -5.56
C GLY A 159 62.36 4.11 -4.64
N LEU A 160 62.56 3.65 -3.40
CA LEU A 160 61.52 3.43 -2.38
C LEU A 160 60.46 4.55 -2.30
N ALA A 161 60.88 5.81 -2.49
CA ALA A 161 59.99 6.96 -2.52
C ALA A 161 58.91 6.87 -3.63
N ALA A 162 59.29 6.48 -4.85
CA ALA A 162 58.35 6.34 -5.96
C ALA A 162 57.44 5.11 -5.81
N ALA A 163 57.92 4.03 -5.19
CA ALA A 163 57.08 2.89 -4.83
C ALA A 163 56.01 3.25 -3.76
N LEU A 164 56.38 4.03 -2.75
CA LEU A 164 55.45 4.53 -1.73
C LEU A 164 54.41 5.51 -2.30
N VAL A 165 54.82 6.40 -3.21
CA VAL A 165 53.89 7.31 -3.90
C VAL A 165 52.90 6.51 -4.76
N ALA A 166 53.38 5.51 -5.51
CA ALA A 166 52.51 4.64 -6.30
C ALA A 166 51.51 3.87 -5.42
N ALA A 167 51.97 3.30 -4.29
CA ALA A 167 51.11 2.63 -3.32
C ALA A 167 50.05 3.59 -2.72
N GLY A 168 50.46 4.82 -2.37
CA GLY A 168 49.56 5.87 -1.89
C GLY A 168 48.49 6.26 -2.92
N LEU A 169 48.87 6.41 -4.19
CA LEU A 169 47.93 6.69 -5.28
C LEU A 169 46.94 5.55 -5.52
N VAL A 170 47.39 4.30 -5.44
CA VAL A 170 46.52 3.11 -5.56
C VAL A 170 45.53 3.04 -4.39
N LEU A 171 45.99 3.28 -3.16
CA LEU A 171 45.11 3.34 -1.99
C LEU A 171 44.08 4.45 -2.11
N LEU A 172 44.50 5.66 -2.53
CA LEU A 172 43.61 6.80 -2.71
C LEU A 172 42.58 6.52 -3.83
N ALA A 173 43.02 5.96 -4.97
CA ALA A 173 42.12 5.55 -6.04
C ALA A 173 41.12 4.48 -5.58
N GLY A 174 41.57 3.50 -4.77
CA GLY A 174 40.71 2.49 -4.15
C GLY A 174 39.69 3.08 -3.19
N CYS A 175 40.09 4.04 -2.34
CA CYS A 175 39.19 4.78 -1.45
C CYS A 175 38.15 5.56 -2.22
N VAL A 176 38.54 6.32 -3.25
CA VAL A 176 37.63 7.10 -4.11
C VAL A 176 36.66 6.17 -4.85
N ALA A 177 37.14 5.04 -5.37
CA ALA A 177 36.30 4.04 -6.01
C ALA A 177 35.26 3.48 -5.03
N ARG A 178 35.67 3.17 -3.79
CA ARG A 178 34.78 2.68 -2.73
C ARG A 178 33.72 3.71 -2.31
N ILE A 179 34.08 4.99 -2.22
CA ILE A 179 33.11 6.06 -1.91
C ILE A 179 32.07 6.14 -3.03
N ARG A 180 32.52 6.19 -4.29
CA ARG A 180 31.61 6.25 -5.45
C ARG A 180 30.69 5.03 -5.57
N THR A 181 31.13 3.84 -5.19
CA THR A 181 30.26 2.65 -5.21
C THR A 181 29.19 2.72 -4.15
N VAL A 182 29.53 3.16 -2.93
CA VAL A 182 28.56 3.35 -1.84
C VAL A 182 27.52 4.41 -2.23
N ASP A 183 27.94 5.53 -2.84
CA ASP A 183 27.03 6.58 -3.29
C ASP A 183 26.06 6.07 -4.37
N ARG A 184 26.57 5.28 -5.33
CA ARG A 184 25.72 4.63 -6.36
C ARG A 184 24.75 3.63 -5.75
N GLU A 185 25.17 2.87 -4.74
CA GLU A 185 24.31 1.91 -4.06
C GLU A 185 23.20 2.62 -3.28
N ARG A 186 23.52 3.72 -2.59
CA ARG A 186 22.54 4.59 -1.93
C ARG A 186 21.55 5.19 -2.93
N ALA A 187 22.03 5.73 -4.05
CA ALA A 187 21.16 6.28 -5.09
C ALA A 187 20.18 5.23 -5.65
N ARG A 188 20.67 4.01 -5.92
CA ARG A 188 19.82 2.89 -6.35
C ARG A 188 18.78 2.50 -5.31
N LEU A 189 19.13 2.53 -4.02
CA LEU A 189 18.18 2.24 -2.94
C LEU A 189 17.12 3.33 -2.82
N VAL A 190 17.49 4.60 -2.92
CA VAL A 190 16.54 5.73 -2.93
C VAL A 190 15.56 5.60 -4.09
N GLU A 191 16.06 5.31 -5.29
CA GLU A 191 15.25 5.08 -6.49
C GLU A 191 14.32 3.88 -6.30
N HIS A 192 14.85 2.77 -5.77
CA HIS A 192 14.05 1.58 -5.48
C HIS A 192 12.95 1.85 -4.45
N VAL A 193 13.24 2.52 -3.33
CA VAL A 193 12.23 2.94 -2.34
C VAL A 193 11.14 3.77 -3.00
N THR A 194 11.54 4.77 -3.80
CA THR A 194 10.59 5.67 -4.47
C THR A 194 9.68 4.90 -5.44
N ARG A 195 10.26 4.00 -6.24
CA ARG A 195 9.52 3.14 -7.18
C ARG A 195 8.59 2.18 -6.45
N SER A 196 9.06 1.49 -5.43
CA SER A 196 8.29 0.51 -4.65
C SER A 196 7.13 1.16 -3.89
N VAL A 197 7.32 2.37 -3.37
CA VAL A 197 6.23 3.12 -2.73
C VAL A 197 5.19 3.58 -3.75
N ALA A 198 5.61 4.06 -4.92
CA ALA A 198 4.70 4.45 -5.99
C ALA A 198 3.90 3.25 -6.53
N SER A 199 4.56 2.11 -6.75
CA SER A 199 3.90 0.87 -7.18
C SER A 199 2.93 0.34 -6.13
N ALA A 200 3.32 0.36 -4.84
CA ALA A 200 2.45 0.00 -3.73
C ALA A 200 1.23 0.92 -3.60
N THR A 201 1.39 2.22 -3.84
CA THR A 201 0.27 3.18 -3.84
C THR A 201 -0.75 2.79 -4.92
N ALA A 202 -0.29 2.63 -6.17
CA ALA A 202 -1.16 2.26 -7.28
C ALA A 202 -1.82 0.88 -7.09
N ALA A 203 -1.08 -0.10 -6.54
CA ALA A 203 -1.61 -1.42 -6.26
C ALA A 203 -2.67 -1.39 -5.14
N GLY A 204 -2.43 -0.62 -4.06
CA GLY A 204 -3.37 -0.44 -2.97
C GLY A 204 -4.65 0.27 -3.40
N GLU A 205 -4.55 1.33 -4.20
CA GLU A 205 -5.74 2.02 -4.75
C GLU A 205 -6.59 1.11 -5.65
N ARG A 206 -5.94 0.31 -6.50
CA ARG A 206 -6.65 -0.70 -7.32
C ARG A 206 -7.32 -1.76 -6.46
N GLU A 207 -6.67 -2.18 -5.37
CA GLU A 207 -7.26 -3.15 -4.45
C GLU A 207 -8.48 -2.58 -3.72
N ILE A 208 -8.38 -1.35 -3.20
CA ILE A 208 -9.50 -0.63 -2.60
C ILE A 208 -10.67 -0.58 -3.60
N ALA A 209 -10.41 -0.13 -4.83
CA ALA A 209 -11.45 -0.03 -5.86
C ALA A 209 -12.11 -1.39 -6.16
N ARG A 210 -11.31 -2.45 -6.34
CA ARG A 210 -11.82 -3.81 -6.58
C ARG A 210 -12.68 -4.32 -5.43
N ARG A 211 -12.28 -4.06 -4.19
CA ARG A 211 -13.06 -4.46 -3.00
C ARG A 211 -14.37 -3.70 -2.90
N LEU A 212 -14.35 -2.38 -3.09
CA LEU A 212 -15.57 -1.56 -3.06
C LEU A 212 -16.60 -2.04 -4.08
N ILE A 213 -16.18 -2.33 -5.32
CA ILE A 213 -17.06 -2.84 -6.37
C ILE A 213 -17.67 -4.19 -5.96
N ARG A 214 -16.88 -5.11 -5.41
CA ARG A 214 -17.36 -6.41 -4.93
C ARG A 214 -18.35 -6.24 -3.77
N THR A 215 -18.00 -5.42 -2.78
CA THR A 215 -18.85 -5.15 -1.62
C THR A 215 -20.15 -4.48 -2.04
N GLU A 216 -20.12 -3.51 -2.96
CA GLU A 216 -21.31 -2.86 -3.50
C GLU A 216 -22.25 -3.87 -4.15
N ALA A 217 -21.74 -4.68 -5.08
CA ALA A 217 -22.52 -5.70 -5.77
C ALA A 217 -23.15 -6.70 -4.78
N ALA A 218 -22.38 -7.16 -3.80
CA ALA A 218 -22.84 -8.14 -2.81
C ALA A 218 -23.90 -7.56 -1.86
N VAL A 219 -23.70 -6.33 -1.37
CA VAL A 219 -24.65 -5.64 -0.49
C VAL A 219 -25.94 -5.32 -1.23
N VAL A 220 -25.86 -4.77 -2.45
CA VAL A 220 -27.04 -4.45 -3.26
C VAL A 220 -27.84 -5.71 -3.57
N ALA A 221 -27.18 -6.81 -3.97
CA ALA A 221 -27.86 -8.09 -4.21
C ALA A 221 -28.52 -8.66 -2.94
N ALA A 222 -27.91 -8.47 -1.76
CA ALA A 222 -28.52 -8.88 -0.49
C ALA A 222 -29.76 -8.04 -0.15
N LEU A 223 -29.70 -6.71 -0.36
CA LEU A 223 -30.82 -5.81 -0.15
C LEU A 223 -31.97 -6.08 -1.13
N ASP A 224 -31.67 -6.35 -2.40
CA ASP A 224 -32.67 -6.70 -3.41
C ASP A 224 -33.37 -8.03 -3.07
N ARG A 225 -32.63 -9.04 -2.59
CA ARG A 225 -33.22 -10.30 -2.10
C ARG A 225 -34.14 -10.08 -0.90
N ALA A 226 -33.71 -9.28 0.07
CA ALA A 226 -34.52 -8.95 1.24
C ALA A 226 -35.80 -8.17 0.88
N ALA A 227 -35.71 -7.26 -0.11
CA ALA A 227 -36.86 -6.52 -0.62
C ALA A 227 -37.86 -7.44 -1.32
N ARG A 228 -37.40 -8.40 -2.15
CA ARG A 228 -38.27 -9.39 -2.81
C ARG A 228 -38.97 -10.31 -1.82
N ALA A 229 -38.23 -10.83 -0.82
CA ALA A 229 -38.80 -11.70 0.21
C ALA A 229 -39.92 -11.03 1.04
N ARG A 230 -39.94 -9.69 1.10
CA ARG A 230 -41.04 -8.92 1.72
C ARG A 230 -42.21 -8.66 0.79
N ALA A 231 -41.96 -8.65 -0.51
CA ALA A 231 -42.97 -8.36 -1.53
C ALA A 231 -43.78 -9.61 -1.93
N GLU A 232 -43.23 -10.81 -1.72
CA GLU A 232 -43.99 -12.05 -1.82
C GLU A 232 -45.00 -12.13 -0.67
N PRO A 233 -46.32 -12.03 -0.96
CA PRO A 233 -47.32 -12.27 0.06
C PRO A 233 -47.20 -13.72 0.51
N VAL A 234 -47.17 -13.94 1.82
CA VAL A 234 -47.33 -15.27 2.41
C VAL A 234 -48.68 -15.80 1.91
N ALA A 235 -48.65 -16.72 0.95
CA ALA A 235 -49.83 -17.47 0.56
C ALA A 235 -50.24 -18.31 1.77
N VAL A 236 -51.24 -17.82 2.50
CA VAL A 236 -51.98 -18.56 3.53
C VAL A 236 -53.17 -19.20 2.86
#